data_AF-A0A1L7GQM2-F1
#
_entry.id   AF-A0A1L7GQM2-F1
#
_cell.length_a   1.000
_cell.length_b   1.000
_cell.length_c   1.000
_cell.angle_alpha   90.00
_cell.angle_beta   90.00
_cell.angle_gamma   90.00
#
_symmetry.space_group_name_H-M   'P 1'
#
loop_
_entity.id
_entity.type
_entity.pdbx_description
1 polymer ?
#
loop_
_entity_poly.entity_id
_entity_poly.type
_entity_poly.pdbx_seq_one_letter_code
_entity_poly.pdbx_strand_id
1 'polypeptide(L)'
;MSKNARVRWSASAALLAALAGGATALAPAAQAAPAPGGASVQSAERSTSVIFANSTGRQLLRTGSGLDHGCWSRDGLPPDAIAKTVSASWSSESCGFATGTEGHVTYNIAGTAKDVTIRWNNPYAGSNSYSCDAPEGYECSRSGGGGNNATVNFALTAKSTARVAALSQAESLAVTPVRSVRVTVVNQSGALLARTGAGLDHGIWSGNNLPPSVMNNGAVARWQSESDGFATGTEGSAEYQMSGGGKVVFRWNNPFAGGNSYDCQVPAGHSCARAGGGGKNAEVVFTVS
;
A
#
# COMPACT_ATOMS: atom_id res chain seq x y z
N MET A 1 34.06 74.92 -62.01
CA MET A 1 33.74 73.63 -61.35
C MET A 1 32.37 73.21 -61.85
N SER A 2 32.32 72.16 -62.68
CA SER A 2 31.37 72.00 -63.79
C SER A 2 30.73 70.62 -63.81
N LYS A 3 29.39 70.60 -64.00
CA LYS A 3 28.56 69.66 -64.81
C LYS A 3 28.41 68.20 -64.31
N ASN A 4 27.19 67.81 -63.94
CA ASN A 4 26.08 67.29 -64.79
C ASN A 4 26.32 65.87 -65.33
N ALA A 5 25.37 64.97 -65.10
CA ALA A 5 24.58 64.38 -66.19
C ALA A 5 23.43 63.49 -65.65
N ARG A 6 22.25 63.71 -66.23
CA ARG A 6 21.08 62.84 -66.23
C ARG A 6 21.35 61.63 -67.13
N VAL A 7 20.51 60.59 -67.08
CA VAL A 7 19.66 60.13 -68.21
C VAL A 7 18.79 58.94 -67.75
N ARG A 8 17.57 58.93 -68.31
CA ARG A 8 16.47 57.96 -68.12
C ARG A 8 16.78 56.62 -68.82
N TRP A 9 15.88 55.64 -68.73
CA TRP A 9 15.13 55.06 -69.86
C TRP A 9 14.27 53.88 -69.36
N SER A 10 13.17 53.66 -70.07
CA SER A 10 12.05 52.77 -69.73
C SER A 10 12.17 51.40 -70.40
N ALA A 11 11.42 50.46 -69.83
CA ALA A 11 10.64 49.39 -70.50
C ALA A 11 11.30 48.05 -70.91
N SER A 12 10.44 47.03 -70.73
CA SER A 12 10.27 45.80 -71.53
C SER A 12 10.87 44.48 -71.02
N ALA A 13 9.96 43.67 -70.46
CA ALA A 13 9.53 42.36 -70.97
C ALA A 13 10.56 41.23 -71.23
N ALA A 14 10.41 40.20 -70.38
CA ALA A 14 10.00 38.83 -70.73
C ALA A 14 11.03 37.76 -71.19
N LEU A 15 10.61 36.52 -70.88
CA LEU A 15 11.08 35.19 -71.34
C LEU A 15 12.47 34.73 -70.84
N LEU A 16 12.78 33.44 -70.61
CA LEU A 16 12.09 32.15 -70.41
C LEU A 16 13.23 31.11 -70.21
N ALA A 17 12.93 29.94 -69.61
CA ALA A 17 13.72 28.69 -69.69
C ALA A 17 15.14 28.66 -69.04
N ALA A 18 15.70 27.56 -68.53
CA ALA A 18 15.26 26.17 -68.38
C ALA A 18 16.22 25.42 -67.41
N LEU A 19 15.66 24.37 -66.78
CA LEU A 19 16.20 23.04 -66.50
C LEU A 19 17.63 22.84 -65.93
N ALA A 20 17.63 22.44 -64.66
CA ALA A 20 18.09 21.15 -64.12
C ALA A 20 19.49 20.59 -64.49
N GLY A 21 20.29 20.32 -63.45
CA GLY A 21 21.33 19.30 -63.45
C GLY A 21 22.39 19.54 -62.37
N GLY A 22 22.28 18.87 -61.22
CA GLY A 22 23.30 18.96 -60.17
C GLY A 22 23.05 18.05 -58.97
N ALA A 23 23.53 16.82 -59.09
CA ALA A 23 23.67 15.73 -58.11
C ALA A 23 23.46 16.09 -56.62
N THR A 24 22.40 15.55 -56.02
CA THR A 24 22.27 15.43 -54.57
C THR A 24 23.06 14.22 -54.07
N ALA A 25 24.02 14.47 -53.20
CA ALA A 25 24.70 13.43 -52.43
C ALA A 25 23.69 12.69 -51.56
N LEU A 26 23.61 11.37 -51.73
CA LEU A 26 22.87 10.48 -50.83
C LEU A 26 23.61 10.42 -49.49
N ALA A 27 23.10 11.14 -48.49
CA ALA A 27 23.42 10.85 -47.10
C ALA A 27 22.83 9.48 -46.73
N PRO A 28 23.54 8.64 -45.96
CA PRO A 28 22.94 7.42 -45.44
C PRO A 28 21.78 7.79 -44.52
N ALA A 29 20.61 7.22 -44.79
CA ALA A 29 19.46 7.31 -43.92
C ALA A 29 19.85 6.77 -42.54
N ALA A 30 19.96 7.67 -41.55
CA ALA A 30 20.00 7.29 -40.16
C ALA A 30 18.72 6.51 -39.87
N GLN A 31 18.86 5.20 -39.69
CA GLN A 31 17.79 4.36 -39.15
C GLN A 31 17.42 4.95 -37.80
N ALA A 32 16.25 5.58 -37.73
CA ALA A 32 15.66 5.98 -36.47
C ALA A 32 15.56 4.72 -35.61
N ALA A 33 16.30 4.70 -34.51
CA ALA A 33 16.14 3.70 -33.48
C ALA A 33 14.66 3.67 -33.08
N PRO A 34 14.03 2.48 -32.96
CA PRO A 34 12.68 2.42 -32.43
C PRO A 34 12.70 3.11 -31.06
N ALA A 35 11.79 4.05 -30.86
CA ALA A 35 11.54 4.64 -29.56
C ALA A 35 11.36 3.48 -28.56
N PRO A 36 11.95 3.54 -27.35
CA PRO A 36 11.69 2.52 -26.34
C PRO A 36 10.18 2.49 -26.14
N GLY A 37 9.58 1.36 -26.53
CA GLY A 37 8.16 1.13 -26.40
C GLY A 37 7.77 1.44 -24.96
N GLY A 38 6.81 2.35 -24.80
CA GLY A 38 6.19 2.57 -23.50
C GLY A 38 5.81 1.20 -22.96
N ALA A 39 6.34 0.85 -21.79
CA ALA A 39 5.99 -0.37 -21.11
C ALA A 39 4.47 -0.46 -21.12
N SER A 40 3.91 -1.39 -21.90
CA SER A 40 2.50 -1.69 -21.82
C SER A 40 2.26 -2.03 -20.36
N VAL A 41 1.41 -1.26 -19.69
CA VAL A 41 0.82 -1.67 -18.42
C VAL A 41 0.14 -2.99 -18.76
N GLN A 42 0.82 -4.10 -18.48
CA GLN A 42 0.29 -5.42 -18.78
C GLN A 42 -0.90 -5.57 -17.86
N SER A 43 -2.10 -5.34 -18.41
CA SER A 43 -3.34 -5.57 -17.70
C SER A 43 -3.32 -7.01 -17.25
N ALA A 44 -3.38 -7.24 -15.95
CA ALA A 44 -3.40 -8.59 -15.43
C ALA A 44 -4.56 -9.37 -16.07
N GLU A 45 -4.26 -10.57 -16.60
CA GLU A 45 -5.27 -11.45 -17.17
C GLU A 45 -6.13 -12.08 -16.08
N ARG A 46 -5.57 -12.19 -14.86
CA ARG A 46 -6.22 -12.70 -13.66
C ARG A 46 -5.95 -11.78 -12.47
N SER A 47 -6.98 -11.52 -11.67
CA SER A 47 -6.82 -10.84 -10.38
C SER A 47 -7.79 -11.40 -9.34
N THR A 48 -7.40 -11.30 -8.08
CA THR A 48 -8.24 -11.67 -6.94
C THR A 48 -8.19 -10.57 -5.91
N SER A 49 -9.34 -9.96 -5.63
CA SER A 49 -9.57 -9.09 -4.48
C SER A 49 -10.23 -9.89 -3.37
N VAL A 50 -9.58 -9.96 -2.22
CA VAL A 50 -10.13 -10.57 -1.02
C VAL A 50 -10.67 -9.47 -0.12
N ILE A 51 -11.90 -9.63 0.33
CA ILE A 51 -12.50 -8.83 1.41
C ILE A 51 -12.70 -9.76 2.60
N PHE A 52 -12.14 -9.43 3.75
CA PHE A 52 -12.25 -10.24 4.95
C PHE A 52 -12.85 -9.44 6.11
N ALA A 53 -14.05 -9.85 6.53
CA ALA A 53 -14.74 -9.29 7.68
C ALA A 53 -14.33 -10.02 8.96
N ASN A 54 -13.71 -9.29 9.89
CA ASN A 54 -13.52 -9.76 11.24
C ASN A 54 -14.78 -9.45 12.07
N SER A 55 -15.76 -10.34 12.06
CA SER A 55 -16.98 -10.21 12.89
C SER A 55 -16.80 -10.78 14.31
N THR A 56 -15.55 -10.99 14.74
CA THR A 56 -15.23 -11.43 16.10
C THR A 56 -15.08 -10.23 17.05
N GLY A 57 -15.06 -10.51 18.35
CA GLY A 57 -14.75 -9.51 19.38
C GLY A 57 -13.25 -9.24 19.60
N ARG A 58 -12.37 -9.82 18.77
CA ARG A 58 -10.91 -9.78 18.94
C ARG A 58 -10.24 -9.18 17.71
N GLN A 59 -9.10 -8.50 17.89
CA GLN A 59 -8.24 -8.11 16.77
C GLN A 59 -7.61 -9.35 16.13
N LEU A 60 -7.42 -9.31 14.82
CA LEU A 60 -6.62 -10.28 14.08
C LEU A 60 -5.24 -9.69 13.82
N LEU A 61 -4.18 -10.46 14.02
CA LEU A 61 -2.78 -10.08 13.84
C LEU A 61 -2.14 -10.97 12.78
N ARG A 62 -1.64 -10.39 11.68
CA ARG A 62 -1.07 -11.16 10.58
C ARG A 62 0.20 -11.84 11.04
N THR A 63 0.25 -13.17 10.91
CA THR A 63 1.43 -13.98 11.22
C THR A 63 2.14 -14.48 9.97
N GLY A 64 1.47 -14.47 8.82
CA GLY A 64 2.08 -14.85 7.55
C GLY A 64 1.25 -14.44 6.35
N SER A 65 1.91 -14.23 5.22
CA SER A 65 1.26 -14.08 3.91
C SER A 65 2.25 -14.40 2.81
N GLY A 66 1.77 -14.96 1.71
CA GLY A 66 2.62 -15.27 0.56
C GLY A 66 1.79 -15.50 -0.70
N LEU A 67 2.47 -15.44 -1.84
CA LEU A 67 1.94 -15.81 -3.14
C LEU A 67 2.79 -16.96 -3.69
N ASP A 68 2.14 -18.06 -4.05
CA ASP A 68 2.77 -19.13 -4.81
C ASP A 68 2.85 -18.74 -6.30
N HIS A 69 1.87 -17.95 -6.77
CA HIS A 69 1.83 -17.39 -8.12
C HIS A 69 1.27 -15.95 -8.15
N GLY A 70 1.75 -15.18 -9.12
CA GLY A 70 1.36 -13.79 -9.32
C GLY A 70 2.14 -12.82 -8.44
N CYS A 71 1.63 -11.60 -8.38
CA CYS A 71 2.20 -10.49 -7.64
C CYS A 71 1.11 -9.83 -6.81
N TRP A 72 1.46 -9.22 -5.69
CA TRP A 72 0.51 -8.35 -4.98
C TRP A 72 0.17 -7.18 -5.89
N SER A 73 -1.11 -6.82 -5.99
CA SER A 73 -1.49 -5.60 -6.68
C SER A 73 -0.86 -4.39 -5.98
N ARG A 74 -0.80 -3.25 -6.67
CA ARG A 74 -0.39 -2.00 -6.04
C ARG A 74 -1.23 -1.72 -4.79
N ASP A 75 -0.58 -1.56 -3.64
CA ASP A 75 -1.22 -1.37 -2.32
C ASP A 75 -2.15 -2.53 -1.88
N GLY A 76 -2.02 -3.69 -2.54
CA GLY A 76 -2.85 -4.88 -2.32
C GLY A 76 -2.29 -5.88 -1.31
N LEU A 77 -1.37 -5.48 -0.44
CA LEU A 77 -0.87 -6.36 0.63
C LEU A 77 -1.93 -6.55 1.72
N PRO A 78 -2.07 -7.78 2.27
CA PRO A 78 -2.89 -7.99 3.46
C PRO A 78 -2.42 -7.07 4.61
N PRO A 79 -3.33 -6.45 5.37
CA PRO A 79 -2.94 -5.63 6.50
C PRO A 79 -2.29 -6.47 7.60
N ASP A 80 -1.42 -5.86 8.40
CA ASP A 80 -0.82 -6.55 9.54
C ASP A 80 -1.78 -6.79 10.69
N ALA A 81 -2.90 -6.07 10.71
CA ALA A 81 -3.95 -6.30 11.68
C ALA A 81 -5.32 -5.93 11.11
N ILE A 82 -6.36 -6.59 11.65
CA ILE A 82 -7.75 -6.26 11.37
C ILE A 82 -8.45 -6.10 12.72
N ALA A 83 -8.85 -4.87 13.04
CA ALA A 83 -9.54 -4.58 14.29
C ALA A 83 -10.83 -5.42 14.42
N LYS A 84 -11.29 -5.63 15.66
CA LYS A 84 -12.56 -6.31 15.93
C LYS A 84 -13.71 -5.60 15.21
N THR A 85 -14.66 -6.36 14.67
CA THR A 85 -15.85 -5.86 13.94
C THR A 85 -15.55 -5.05 12.66
N VAL A 86 -14.31 -5.06 12.18
CA VAL A 86 -13.87 -4.31 10.98
C VAL A 86 -13.61 -5.28 9.82
N SER A 87 -13.83 -4.79 8.59
CA SER A 87 -13.43 -5.50 7.37
C SER A 87 -12.17 -4.88 6.77
N ALA A 88 -11.32 -5.73 6.21
CA ALA A 88 -10.18 -5.29 5.42
C ALA A 88 -10.17 -5.94 4.03
N SER A 89 -9.37 -5.40 3.12
CA SER A 89 -9.22 -5.94 1.78
C SER A 89 -7.76 -5.95 1.33
N TRP A 90 -7.44 -6.90 0.46
CA TRP A 90 -6.15 -7.00 -0.21
C TRP A 90 -6.34 -7.66 -1.58
N SER A 91 -5.35 -7.56 -2.45
CA SER A 91 -5.48 -8.09 -3.80
C SER A 91 -4.16 -8.52 -4.42
N SER A 92 -4.24 -9.55 -5.25
CA SER A 92 -3.12 -10.05 -6.05
C SER A 92 -3.55 -10.23 -7.49
N GLU A 93 -2.57 -10.21 -8.40
CA GLU A 93 -2.77 -10.25 -9.84
C GLU A 93 -1.72 -11.09 -10.55
N SER A 94 -2.06 -11.64 -11.71
CA SER A 94 -1.13 -12.37 -12.55
C SER A 94 -0.08 -11.41 -13.11
N CYS A 95 1.20 -11.72 -12.92
CA CYS A 95 2.33 -10.93 -13.44
C CYS A 95 3.30 -11.76 -14.30
N GLY A 96 2.95 -13.02 -14.60
CA GLY A 96 3.70 -13.90 -15.50
C GLY A 96 2.88 -14.31 -16.73
N PHE A 97 3.56 -14.71 -17.80
CA PHE A 97 2.91 -15.16 -19.04
C PHE A 97 2.09 -16.44 -18.82
N ALA A 98 0.81 -16.41 -19.17
CA ALA A 98 -0.12 -17.54 -19.00
C ALA A 98 -0.18 -18.09 -17.56
N THR A 99 -0.07 -17.20 -16.57
CA THR A 99 -0.15 -17.54 -15.14
C THR A 99 -1.42 -17.03 -14.48
N GLY A 100 -1.79 -17.64 -13.35
CA GLY A 100 -2.84 -17.14 -12.46
C GLY A 100 -2.29 -16.32 -11.30
N THR A 101 -3.11 -16.13 -10.27
CA THR A 101 -2.67 -15.66 -8.97
C THR A 101 -3.13 -16.61 -7.87
N GLU A 102 -2.21 -16.96 -6.98
CA GLU A 102 -2.44 -17.92 -5.90
C GLU A 102 -1.67 -17.46 -4.66
N GLY A 103 -2.32 -17.55 -3.52
CA GLY A 103 -1.70 -17.14 -2.27
C GLY A 103 -2.50 -17.45 -1.02
N HIS A 104 -1.93 -17.01 0.09
CA HIS A 104 -2.49 -17.18 1.40
C HIS A 104 -2.21 -15.99 2.33
N VAL A 105 -3.03 -15.88 3.38
CA VAL A 105 -2.74 -15.06 4.55
C VAL A 105 -3.19 -15.79 5.82
N THR A 106 -2.39 -15.69 6.87
CA THR A 106 -2.67 -16.25 8.18
C THR A 106 -2.74 -15.12 9.20
N TYR A 107 -3.78 -15.12 10.03
CA TYR A 107 -3.90 -14.22 11.17
C TYR A 107 -4.05 -15.00 12.47
N ASN A 108 -3.30 -14.59 13.50
CA ASN A 108 -3.58 -14.96 14.87
C ASN A 108 -4.77 -14.16 15.42
N ILE A 109 -5.60 -14.81 16.23
CA ILE A 109 -6.70 -14.17 16.93
C ILE A 109 -6.20 -13.67 18.29
N ALA A 110 -6.10 -12.35 18.45
CA ALA A 110 -5.41 -11.72 19.57
C ALA A 110 -5.90 -12.20 20.95
N GLY A 111 -4.95 -12.46 21.84
CA GLY A 111 -5.21 -13.04 23.17
C GLY A 111 -5.58 -14.52 23.14
N THR A 112 -5.27 -15.24 22.05
CA THR A 112 -5.43 -16.69 21.92
C THR A 112 -4.25 -17.30 21.17
N ALA A 113 -4.06 -18.62 21.28
CA ALA A 113 -3.07 -19.38 20.48
C ALA A 113 -3.66 -19.92 19.17
N LYS A 114 -4.70 -19.29 18.63
CA LYS A 114 -5.49 -19.79 17.50
C LYS A 114 -5.30 -18.90 16.27
N ASP A 115 -5.13 -19.54 15.12
CA ASP A 115 -4.92 -18.87 13.84
C ASP A 115 -6.06 -19.18 12.87
N VAL A 116 -6.38 -18.21 12.01
CA VAL A 116 -7.24 -18.35 10.84
C VAL A 116 -6.40 -18.19 9.58
N THR A 117 -6.57 -19.09 8.61
CA THR A 117 -5.84 -19.04 7.33
C THR A 117 -6.80 -18.92 6.17
N ILE A 118 -6.59 -17.93 5.31
CA ILE A 118 -7.33 -17.73 4.06
C ILE A 118 -6.43 -18.08 2.89
N ARG A 119 -6.93 -18.85 1.93
CA ARG A 119 -6.24 -19.17 0.68
C ARG A 119 -7.12 -18.87 -0.52
N TRP A 120 -6.48 -18.49 -1.63
CA TRP A 120 -7.13 -18.30 -2.91
C TRP A 120 -6.22 -18.80 -4.04
N ASN A 121 -6.85 -19.26 -5.11
CA ASN A 121 -6.21 -19.58 -6.37
C ASN A 121 -7.18 -19.21 -7.50
N ASN A 122 -6.76 -18.29 -8.36
CA ASN A 122 -7.42 -17.89 -9.59
C ASN A 122 -6.48 -18.23 -10.76
N PRO A 123 -6.58 -19.46 -11.30
CA PRO A 123 -5.62 -19.98 -12.26
C PRO A 123 -5.81 -19.33 -13.64
N TYR A 124 -4.78 -19.42 -14.49
CA TYR A 124 -4.88 -18.97 -15.88
C TYR A 124 -6.00 -19.69 -16.65
N ALA A 125 -6.15 -21.00 -16.41
CA ALA A 125 -7.21 -21.83 -16.94
C ALA A 125 -7.75 -22.74 -15.83
N GLY A 126 -9.07 -22.92 -15.79
CA GLY A 126 -9.75 -23.70 -14.76
C GLY A 126 -10.72 -22.86 -13.93
N SER A 127 -11.16 -23.44 -12.81
CA SER A 127 -12.06 -22.77 -11.87
C SER A 127 -11.28 -22.19 -10.70
N ASN A 128 -11.73 -21.05 -10.20
CA ASN A 128 -11.19 -20.44 -9.00
C ASN A 128 -11.45 -21.34 -7.79
N SER A 129 -10.49 -21.40 -6.86
CA SER A 129 -10.63 -22.11 -5.59
C SER A 129 -10.24 -21.23 -4.42
N TYR A 130 -10.89 -21.45 -3.29
CA TYR A 130 -10.78 -20.61 -2.11
C TYR A 130 -11.03 -21.45 -0.86
N SER A 131 -10.25 -21.25 0.20
CA SER A 131 -10.49 -21.85 1.51
C SER A 131 -10.30 -20.85 2.63
N CYS A 132 -10.96 -21.14 3.76
CA CYS A 132 -10.80 -20.38 5.00
C CYS A 132 -10.83 -21.36 6.17
N ASP A 133 -9.65 -21.64 6.72
CA ASP A 133 -9.47 -22.56 7.82
C ASP A 133 -9.64 -21.80 9.12
N ALA A 134 -10.85 -21.83 9.67
CA ALA A 134 -11.15 -21.26 10.99
C ALA A 134 -10.81 -22.25 12.10
N PRO A 135 -10.20 -21.79 13.21
CA PRO A 135 -9.89 -22.64 14.34
C PRO A 135 -11.16 -22.96 15.16
N GLU A 136 -11.07 -23.95 16.05
CA GLU A 136 -12.19 -24.32 16.92
C GLU A 136 -12.76 -23.12 17.69
N GLY A 137 -14.09 -23.05 17.79
CA GLY A 137 -14.79 -21.93 18.42
C GLY A 137 -15.04 -20.75 17.46
N TYR A 138 -14.53 -20.81 16.23
CA TYR A 138 -14.81 -19.85 15.17
C TYR A 138 -15.39 -20.56 13.95
N GLU A 139 -15.98 -19.75 13.08
CA GLU A 139 -16.53 -20.18 11.80
C GLU A 139 -16.17 -19.16 10.74
N CYS A 140 -15.81 -19.63 9.55
CA CYS A 140 -15.55 -18.77 8.42
C CYS A 140 -16.54 -19.06 7.29
N SER A 141 -17.23 -18.03 6.84
CA SER A 141 -18.10 -18.10 5.66
C SER A 141 -17.39 -17.49 4.45
N ARG A 142 -17.79 -17.93 3.25
CA ARG A 142 -17.25 -17.45 1.97
C ARG A 142 -18.38 -17.18 0.99
N SER A 143 -18.32 -16.07 0.26
CA SER A 143 -19.21 -15.77 -0.86
C SER A 143 -18.48 -15.07 -2.01
N GLY A 144 -19.00 -15.19 -3.23
CA GLY A 144 -18.39 -14.60 -4.43
C GLY A 144 -17.22 -15.42 -4.98
N GLY A 145 -16.30 -14.76 -5.68
CA GLY A 145 -15.07 -15.37 -6.22
C GLY A 145 -15.16 -15.89 -7.65
N GLY A 146 -16.18 -15.54 -8.43
CA GLY A 146 -16.29 -15.93 -9.85
C GLY A 146 -15.53 -15.00 -10.80
N GLY A 147 -15.25 -15.50 -12.01
CA GLY A 147 -14.67 -14.71 -13.12
C GLY A 147 -13.14 -14.60 -13.09
N ASN A 148 -12.59 -13.92 -14.10
CA ASN A 148 -11.14 -13.75 -14.27
C ASN A 148 -10.55 -12.71 -13.30
N ASN A 149 -11.31 -11.66 -13.01
CA ASN A 149 -10.99 -10.62 -12.02
C ASN A 149 -11.97 -10.75 -10.87
N ALA A 150 -11.65 -11.66 -9.96
CA ALA A 150 -12.57 -12.15 -8.96
C ALA A 150 -12.55 -11.27 -7.70
N THR A 151 -13.72 -11.06 -7.10
CA THR A 151 -13.83 -10.56 -5.73
C THR A 151 -14.44 -11.64 -4.86
N VAL A 152 -13.72 -12.05 -3.81
CA VAL A 152 -14.16 -13.05 -2.84
C VAL A 152 -14.31 -12.39 -1.47
N ASN A 153 -15.41 -12.68 -0.79
CA ASN A 153 -15.69 -12.20 0.54
C ASN A 153 -15.57 -13.37 1.52
N PHE A 154 -14.84 -13.16 2.61
CA PHE A 154 -14.79 -14.04 3.77
C PHE A 154 -15.30 -13.31 5.00
N ALA A 155 -15.90 -14.03 5.94
CA ALA A 155 -16.24 -13.48 7.25
C ALA A 155 -15.91 -14.47 8.35
N LEU A 156 -15.11 -14.06 9.32
CA LEU A 156 -14.81 -14.83 10.53
C LEU A 156 -15.77 -14.42 11.63
N THR A 157 -16.50 -15.38 12.19
CA THR A 157 -17.43 -15.19 13.30
C THR A 157 -17.07 -16.10 14.46
N ALA A 158 -17.17 -15.61 15.69
CA ALA A 158 -17.06 -16.45 16.88
C ALA A 158 -18.35 -17.27 17.04
N LYS A 159 -18.23 -18.60 17.17
CA LYS A 159 -19.37 -19.47 17.50
C LYS A 159 -19.92 -19.07 18.88
N SER A 160 -21.21 -19.29 19.11
CA SER A 160 -21.95 -18.84 20.30
C SER A 160 -21.21 -19.08 21.63
N THR A 161 -20.55 -20.21 21.82
CA THR A 161 -19.74 -20.49 23.03
C THR A 161 -18.52 -19.57 23.17
N ALA A 162 -17.79 -19.32 22.09
CA ALA A 162 -16.67 -18.36 22.08
C ALA A 162 -17.15 -16.92 22.19
N ARG A 163 -18.35 -16.63 21.66
CA ARG A 163 -18.99 -15.31 21.76
C ARG A 163 -19.40 -14.99 23.20
N VAL A 164 -20.00 -15.94 23.93
CA VAL A 164 -20.35 -15.76 25.34
C VAL A 164 -19.09 -15.60 26.21
N ALA A 165 -18.05 -16.42 25.97
CA ALA A 165 -16.77 -16.27 26.68
C ALA A 165 -16.06 -14.94 26.39
N ALA A 166 -16.13 -14.46 25.14
CA ALA A 166 -15.59 -13.15 24.77
C ALA A 166 -16.40 -11.99 25.36
N LEU A 167 -17.73 -12.11 25.42
CA LEU A 167 -18.61 -11.09 26.02
C LEU A 167 -18.42 -11.03 27.54
N SER A 168 -18.33 -12.16 28.25
CA SER A 168 -18.06 -12.15 29.69
C SER A 168 -16.69 -11.56 30.03
N GLN A 169 -15.69 -11.80 29.17
CA GLN A 169 -14.35 -11.21 29.33
C GLN A 169 -14.34 -9.72 28.95
N ALA A 170 -15.12 -9.30 27.96
CA ALA A 170 -15.26 -7.90 27.56
C ALA A 170 -16.06 -7.06 28.56
N GLU A 171 -17.10 -7.60 29.19
CA GLU A 171 -17.84 -6.90 30.26
C GLU A 171 -16.99 -6.69 31.52
N SER A 172 -16.04 -7.59 31.78
CA SER A 172 -15.01 -7.40 32.82
C SER A 172 -13.95 -6.36 32.45
N LEU A 173 -13.86 -5.94 31.18
CA LEU A 173 -12.78 -5.10 30.63
C LEU A 173 -13.29 -3.90 29.82
N ALA A 174 -14.58 -3.54 29.95
CA ALA A 174 -15.20 -2.44 29.21
C ALA A 174 -14.65 -1.09 29.70
N VAL A 175 -13.43 -0.80 29.29
CA VAL A 175 -12.70 0.43 29.54
C VAL A 175 -12.72 1.19 28.22
N THR A 176 -13.37 2.35 28.21
CA THR A 176 -13.18 3.33 27.13
C THR A 176 -11.69 3.58 26.94
N PRO A 177 -11.17 3.66 25.71
CA PRO A 177 -9.75 3.86 25.47
C PRO A 177 -9.27 5.08 26.27
N VAL A 178 -8.42 4.85 27.26
CA VAL A 178 -7.86 5.91 28.12
C VAL A 178 -6.67 6.55 27.44
N ARG A 179 -6.04 5.85 26.49
CA ARG A 179 -4.87 6.27 25.75
C ARG A 179 -5.07 6.07 24.25
N SER A 180 -4.63 7.04 23.44
CA SER A 180 -4.56 6.91 22.00
C SER A 180 -3.33 7.61 21.43
N VAL A 181 -2.83 7.14 20.30
CA VAL A 181 -1.78 7.79 19.53
C VAL A 181 -2.21 7.88 18.09
N ARG A 182 -2.33 9.12 17.59
CA ARG A 182 -2.39 9.41 16.16
C ARG A 182 -0.99 9.74 15.67
N VAL A 183 -0.49 8.93 14.74
CA VAL A 183 0.78 9.18 14.09
C VAL A 183 0.51 9.83 12.74
N THR A 184 1.22 10.92 12.46
CA THR A 184 1.30 11.53 11.13
C THR A 184 2.74 11.41 10.64
N VAL A 185 2.93 10.91 9.42
CA VAL A 185 4.24 10.91 8.76
C VAL A 185 4.19 11.83 7.56
N VAL A 186 5.15 12.75 7.48
CA VAL A 186 5.42 13.58 6.31
C VAL A 186 6.69 13.05 5.66
N ASN A 187 6.55 12.45 4.47
CA ASN A 187 7.70 11.96 3.71
C ASN A 187 8.24 13.09 2.82
N GLN A 188 9.39 13.65 3.16
CA GLN A 188 10.14 14.63 2.35
C GLN A 188 11.54 14.11 1.97
N SER A 189 11.73 12.79 2.02
CA SER A 189 13.04 12.15 1.84
C SER A 189 13.58 12.19 0.41
N GLY A 190 12.76 12.59 -0.58
CA GLY A 190 13.06 12.37 -1.98
C GLY A 190 12.81 10.92 -2.44
N ALA A 191 12.48 10.00 -1.52
CA ALA A 191 12.31 8.57 -1.79
C ALA A 191 10.87 8.09 -1.53
N LEU A 192 10.51 6.97 -2.16
CA LEU A 192 9.30 6.21 -1.84
C LEU A 192 9.56 5.32 -0.62
N LEU A 193 8.56 5.24 0.27
CA LEU A 193 8.57 4.33 1.42
C LEU A 193 7.51 3.23 1.19
N ALA A 194 7.92 1.97 1.13
CA ALA A 194 7.04 0.81 0.99
C ALA A 194 6.98 0.04 2.31
N ARG A 195 5.78 -0.10 2.91
CA ARG A 195 5.59 -0.71 4.22
C ARG A 195 6.02 -2.17 4.18
N THR A 196 6.94 -2.54 5.07
CA THR A 196 7.39 -3.92 5.25
C THR A 196 6.77 -4.60 6.46
N GLY A 197 6.25 -3.82 7.42
CA GLY A 197 5.49 -4.34 8.55
C GLY A 197 4.91 -3.22 9.42
N ALA A 198 3.90 -3.55 10.20
CA ALA A 198 3.35 -2.72 11.26
C ALA A 198 2.79 -3.61 12.36
N GLY A 199 2.91 -3.20 13.62
CA GLY A 199 2.47 -4.01 14.74
C GLY A 199 2.15 -3.18 15.96
N LEU A 200 1.35 -3.75 16.85
CA LEU A 200 1.11 -3.22 18.20
C LEU A 200 1.58 -4.27 19.20
N ASP A 201 2.50 -3.87 20.08
CA ASP A 201 2.83 -4.65 21.26
C ASP A 201 1.72 -4.51 22.32
N HIS A 202 1.07 -3.34 22.34
CA HIS A 202 -0.09 -3.06 23.19
C HIS A 202 -1.15 -2.20 22.48
N GLY A 203 -2.41 -2.49 22.79
CA GLY A 203 -3.56 -1.77 22.24
C GLY A 203 -4.14 -2.38 20.97
N ILE A 204 -5.06 -1.64 20.38
CA ILE A 204 -5.80 -1.97 19.15
C ILE A 204 -5.61 -0.84 18.14
N TRP A 205 -5.64 -1.18 16.85
CA TRP A 205 -5.75 -0.16 15.81
C TRP A 205 -7.13 0.49 15.89
N SER A 206 -7.19 1.82 15.83
CA SER A 206 -8.48 2.53 15.81
C SER A 206 -9.16 2.32 14.45
N GLY A 207 -10.12 1.40 14.39
CA GLY A 207 -10.82 1.05 13.15
C GLY A 207 -9.89 0.44 12.10
N ASN A 208 -9.89 0.99 10.89
CA ASN A 208 -8.98 0.59 9.80
C ASN A 208 -7.85 1.63 9.56
N ASN A 209 -7.54 2.47 10.56
CA ASN A 209 -6.49 3.49 10.48
C ASN A 209 -5.11 2.87 10.70
N LEU A 210 -4.70 2.02 9.76
CA LEU A 210 -3.40 1.37 9.71
C LEU A 210 -2.38 2.27 8.97
N PRO A 211 -1.07 2.11 9.22
CA PRO A 211 -0.05 2.79 8.41
C PRO A 211 -0.23 2.40 6.94
N PRO A 212 -0.16 3.29 5.95
CA PRO A 212 -0.40 2.92 4.55
C PRO A 212 0.70 2.01 3.99
N SER A 213 0.39 1.21 2.97
CA SER A 213 1.35 0.32 2.28
C SER A 213 2.44 1.06 1.51
N VAL A 214 2.15 2.26 1.01
CA VAL A 214 3.11 3.09 0.26
C VAL A 214 2.96 4.55 0.67
N MET A 215 4.10 5.26 0.78
CA MET A 215 4.17 6.71 0.90
C MET A 215 5.14 7.26 -0.14
N ASN A 216 4.64 7.99 -1.13
CA ASN A 216 5.49 8.69 -2.09
C ASN A 216 6.21 9.86 -1.42
N ASN A 217 7.27 10.36 -2.06
CA ASN A 217 7.86 11.64 -1.67
C ASN A 217 6.79 12.76 -1.74
N GLY A 218 6.75 13.61 -0.72
CA GLY A 218 5.74 14.64 -0.49
C GLY A 218 4.45 14.15 0.17
N ALA A 219 4.27 12.85 0.40
CA ALA A 219 3.04 12.32 0.98
C ALA A 219 2.91 12.62 2.49
N VAL A 220 1.66 12.78 2.95
CA VAL A 220 1.29 12.83 4.36
C VAL A 220 0.42 11.62 4.69
N ALA A 221 0.94 10.72 5.50
CA ALA A 221 0.23 9.54 5.98
C ALA A 221 -0.26 9.73 7.41
N ARG A 222 -1.36 9.06 7.76
CA ARG A 222 -1.92 9.07 9.12
C ARG A 222 -2.41 7.69 9.51
N TRP A 223 -2.17 7.31 10.75
CA TRP A 223 -2.72 6.10 11.36
C TRP A 223 -2.96 6.32 12.86
N GLN A 224 -3.72 5.43 13.49
CA GLN A 224 -4.10 5.61 14.88
C GLN A 224 -4.26 4.28 15.62
N SER A 225 -3.77 4.25 16.86
CA SER A 225 -3.94 3.14 17.80
C SER A 225 -4.47 3.65 19.14
N GLU A 226 -5.10 2.75 19.89
CA GLU A 226 -5.77 3.04 21.16
C GLU A 226 -5.60 1.90 22.17
N SER A 227 -5.67 2.21 23.46
CA SER A 227 -5.66 1.21 24.53
C SER A 227 -6.95 0.39 24.51
N ASP A 228 -6.87 -0.93 24.63
CA ASP A 228 -8.00 -1.85 24.58
C ASP A 228 -8.19 -2.69 25.86
N GLY A 229 -7.54 -2.31 26.96
CA GLY A 229 -7.57 -3.05 28.22
C GLY A 229 -7.58 -2.18 29.48
N PHE A 230 -7.72 -2.84 30.63
CA PHE A 230 -7.66 -2.19 31.93
C PHE A 230 -6.23 -1.79 32.27
N ALA A 231 -6.02 -0.51 32.57
CA ALA A 231 -4.71 0.03 32.91
C ALA A 231 -3.62 -0.22 31.85
N THR A 232 -3.99 -0.30 30.56
CA THR A 232 -3.05 -0.45 29.44
C THR A 232 -2.85 0.86 28.67
N GLY A 233 -1.71 0.94 27.98
CA GLY A 233 -1.40 1.99 27.01
C GLY A 233 -1.59 1.53 25.58
N THR A 234 -1.04 2.26 24.62
CA THR A 234 -0.84 1.77 23.26
C THR A 234 0.61 1.92 22.83
N GLU A 235 1.15 0.87 22.24
CA GLU A 235 2.54 0.77 21.83
C GLU A 235 2.63 0.01 20.51
N GLY A 236 3.45 0.50 19.59
CA GLY A 236 3.63 -0.17 18.32
C GLY A 236 4.72 0.42 17.45
N SER A 237 4.84 -0.19 16.27
CA SER A 237 5.80 0.21 15.26
C SER A 237 5.24 0.12 13.85
N ALA A 238 5.84 0.88 12.93
CA ALA A 238 5.62 0.79 11.50
C ALA A 238 6.97 0.84 10.78
N GLU A 239 7.25 -0.17 9.97
CA GLU A 239 8.49 -0.35 9.20
C GLU A 239 8.23 -0.14 7.70
N TYR A 240 9.14 0.57 7.06
CA TYR A 240 9.13 0.84 5.62
C TYR A 240 10.49 0.58 5.00
N GLN A 241 10.51 -0.03 3.83
CA GLN A 241 11.66 -0.06 2.93
C GLN A 241 11.70 1.24 2.12
N MET A 242 12.83 1.95 2.15
CA MET A 242 13.04 3.15 1.36
C MET A 242 13.60 2.80 -0.03
N SER A 243 13.09 3.45 -1.08
CA SER A 243 13.66 3.35 -2.43
C SER A 243 15.04 3.99 -2.45
N GLY A 244 16.05 3.27 -2.95
CA GLY A 244 17.47 3.67 -2.81
C GLY A 244 18.20 2.92 -1.69
N GLY A 245 17.46 2.20 -0.84
CA GLY A 245 18.00 1.28 0.15
C GLY A 245 17.77 1.72 1.60
N GLY A 246 17.82 0.74 2.51
CA GLY A 246 17.66 0.96 3.95
C GLY A 246 16.20 0.97 4.43
N LYS A 247 16.04 0.89 5.76
CA LYS A 247 14.74 0.84 6.43
C LYS A 247 14.45 2.15 7.16
N VAL A 248 13.18 2.53 7.16
CA VAL A 248 12.62 3.56 8.03
C VAL A 248 11.72 2.88 9.05
N VAL A 249 11.91 3.17 10.33
CA VAL A 249 11.10 2.59 11.42
C VAL A 249 10.57 3.70 12.30
N PHE A 250 9.25 3.73 12.47
CA PHE A 250 8.56 4.60 13.42
C PHE A 250 8.11 3.76 14.60
N ARG A 251 8.38 4.20 15.83
CA ARG A 251 7.88 3.58 17.06
C ARG A 251 7.16 4.61 17.92
N TRP A 252 6.11 4.16 18.60
CA TRP A 252 5.40 4.95 19.59
C TRP A 252 5.04 4.10 20.80
N ASN A 253 5.04 4.73 21.96
CA ASN A 253 4.52 4.18 23.20
C ASN A 253 3.84 5.31 23.98
N ASN A 254 2.55 5.15 24.24
CA ASN A 254 1.76 6.00 25.12
C ASN A 254 1.25 5.12 26.26
N PRO A 255 2.05 4.96 27.33
CA PRO A 255 1.77 4.02 28.39
C PRO A 255 0.58 4.48 29.23
N PHE A 256 -0.02 3.56 29.99
CA PHE A 256 -1.09 3.91 30.92
C PHE A 256 -0.65 4.94 31.96
N ALA A 257 0.58 4.80 32.45
CA ALA A 257 1.23 5.72 33.38
C ALA A 257 2.68 5.99 32.93
N GLY A 258 3.16 7.21 33.15
CA GLY A 258 4.48 7.66 32.67
C GLY A 258 4.38 8.64 31.49
N GLY A 259 5.55 8.91 30.91
CA GLY A 259 5.68 9.78 29.73
C GLY A 259 5.60 8.98 28.43
N ASN A 260 5.12 9.63 27.39
CA ASN A 260 5.07 9.03 26.05
C ASN A 260 6.49 8.99 25.45
N SER A 261 6.81 7.92 24.74
CA SER A 261 8.07 7.78 24.02
C SER A 261 7.83 7.52 22.54
N TYR A 262 8.73 8.05 21.72
CA TYR A 262 8.64 7.99 20.26
C TYR A 262 10.03 7.90 19.69
N ASP A 263 10.22 7.04 18.70
CA ASP A 263 11.50 6.82 18.04
C ASP A 263 11.29 6.79 16.52
N CYS A 264 12.28 7.27 15.79
CA CYS A 264 12.29 7.26 14.34
C CYS A 264 13.69 6.96 13.84
N GLN A 265 13.84 5.80 13.21
CA GLN A 265 15.10 5.35 12.60
C GLN A 265 15.01 5.53 11.10
N VAL A 266 16.05 6.09 10.50
CA VAL A 266 16.17 6.31 9.05
C VAL A 266 17.55 5.85 8.55
N PRO A 267 17.70 5.51 7.26
CA PRO A 267 18.99 5.16 6.69
C PRO A 267 20.00 6.31 6.74
N ALA A 268 21.28 5.99 6.58
CA ALA A 268 22.33 7.00 6.47
C ALA A 268 22.05 7.97 5.31
N GLY A 269 22.30 9.25 5.53
CA GLY A 269 22.00 10.32 4.56
C GLY A 269 20.59 10.92 4.69
N HIS A 270 19.74 10.36 5.54
CA HIS A 270 18.44 10.91 5.90
C HIS A 270 18.37 11.31 7.38
N SER A 271 17.33 12.07 7.69
CA SER A 271 17.01 12.58 9.02
C SER A 271 15.54 12.36 9.32
N CYS A 272 15.21 12.30 10.61
CA CYS A 272 13.83 12.24 11.06
C CYS A 272 13.60 13.23 12.21
N ALA A 273 12.72 14.20 11.97
CA ALA A 273 12.27 15.14 12.98
C ALA A 273 10.96 14.66 13.60
N ARG A 274 10.80 14.86 14.91
CA ARG A 274 9.58 14.53 15.65
C ARG A 274 8.99 15.80 16.28
N ALA A 275 7.69 16.01 16.13
CA ALA A 275 6.93 17.04 16.82
C ALA A 275 5.69 16.46 17.52
N GLY A 276 5.26 17.11 18.60
CA GLY A 276 4.09 16.67 19.38
C GLY A 276 4.35 15.46 20.28
N GLY A 277 3.29 14.68 20.52
CA GLY A 277 3.33 13.44 21.30
C GLY A 277 2.97 13.59 22.77
N GLY A 278 2.43 14.74 23.20
CA GLY A 278 2.01 14.95 24.59
C GLY A 278 0.59 14.43 24.88
N GLY A 279 0.30 14.18 26.16
CA GLY A 279 -1.05 13.91 26.65
C GLY A 279 -1.52 12.46 26.49
N LYS A 280 -2.78 12.22 26.86
CA LYS A 280 -3.40 10.89 26.83
C LYS A 280 -3.86 10.48 25.43
N ASN A 281 -4.36 11.44 24.65
CA ASN A 281 -4.73 11.28 23.25
C ASN A 281 -3.67 12.01 22.42
N ALA A 282 -2.53 11.37 22.27
CA ALA A 282 -1.34 12.02 21.74
C ALA A 282 -1.38 12.08 20.21
N GLU A 283 -0.99 13.22 19.66
CA GLU A 283 -0.72 13.35 18.22
C GLU A 283 0.78 13.57 18.04
N VAL A 284 1.43 12.67 17.30
CA VAL A 284 2.86 12.77 16.96
C VAL A 284 3.02 12.93 15.47
N VAL A 285 3.89 13.84 15.06
CA VAL A 285 4.28 14.05 13.66
C VAL A 285 5.73 13.65 13.50
N PHE A 286 6.02 12.75 12.56
CA PHE A 286 7.37 12.48 12.09
C PHE A 286 7.56 13.08 10.70
N THR A 287 8.65 13.80 10.50
CA THR A 287 9.05 14.31 9.19
C THR A 287 10.35 13.64 8.78
N VAL A 288 10.32 12.87 7.70
CA VAL A 288 11.51 12.22 7.13
C VAL A 288 12.07 13.12 6.03
N SER A 289 13.37 13.43 6.06
CA SER A 289 14.05 14.31 5.09
C SER A 289 15.41 13.73 4.74
#